data_AF-A0A7C4FGV9-F1
#
_entry.id   AF-A0A7C4FGV9-F1
#
_cell.length_a   1.000
_cell.length_b   1.000
_cell.length_c   1.000
_cell.angle_alpha   90.00
_cell.angle_beta   90.00
_cell.angle_gamma   90.00
#
_symmetry.space_group_name_H-M   'P 1'
#
loop_
_entity.id
_entity.type
_entity.pdbx_description
1 polymer ?
#
loop_
_entity_poly.entity_id
_entity_poly.type
_entity_poly.pdbx_seq_one_letter_code
_entity_poly.pdbx_strand_id
1 'polypeptide(L)' 'MALTKLVLDVLKQLKGPTIIEVAYRLLELDGIKSVDIEIKEIDVETLSLTITIEGSNIDFEK' A
#
# COMPACT_ATOMS: atom_id res chain seq x y z
N MET A 1 8.20 4.70 19.82
CA MET A 1 7.73 5.65 18.79
C MET A 1 6.84 4.85 17.86
N ALA A 2 5.57 5.20 17.76
CA ALA A 2 4.64 4.55 16.86
C ALA A 2 4.85 5.07 15.44
N LEU A 3 4.86 4.19 14.45
CA LEU A 3 4.79 4.60 13.04
C LEU A 3 3.42 5.22 12.79
N THR A 4 3.42 6.46 12.31
CA THR A 4 2.21 7.23 11.99
C THR A 4 1.98 7.36 10.49
N LYS A 5 3.06 7.21 9.70
CA LYS A 5 3.03 7.34 8.25
C LYS A 5 4.10 6.47 7.60
N LEU A 6 3.71 5.74 6.56
CA LEU A 6 4.59 4.95 5.71
C LEU A 6 4.32 5.30 4.25
N VAL A 7 5.38 5.45 3.48
CA VAL A 7 5.30 5.60 2.02
C VAL A 7 6.12 4.49 1.43
N LEU A 8 5.46 3.60 0.69
CA LEU A 8 6.03 2.40 0.10
C LEU A 8 6.02 2.56 -1.41
N ASP A 9 7.19 2.46 -2.03
CA ASP A 9 7.29 2.34 -3.48
C ASP A 9 7.25 0.86 -3.82
N VAL A 10 6.18 0.44 -4.49
CA VAL A 10 5.87 -0.97 -4.74
C VAL A 10 5.81 -1.20 -6.25
N LEU A 11 6.60 -2.16 -6.72
CA LEU A 11 6.54 -2.63 -8.09
C LEU A 11 5.78 -3.95 -8.11
N LYS A 12 4.61 -3.95 -8.75
CA LYS A 12 3.70 -5.07 -8.79
C LYS A 12 3.51 -5.55 -10.22
N GLN A 13 3.46 -6.87 -10.42
CA GLN A 13 3.07 -7.42 -11.72
C GLN A 13 1.59 -7.16 -12.00
N LEU A 14 1.32 -6.87 -13.28
CA LEU A 14 -0.03 -6.62 -13.80
C LEU A 14 -0.93 -7.87 -13.64
N LYS A 15 -0.31 -9.06 -13.66
CA LYS A 15 -0.93 -10.32 -13.25
C LYS A 15 -0.88 -10.47 -11.73
N GLY A 16 -2.04 -10.46 -11.07
CA GLY A 16 -2.16 -10.72 -9.64
C GLY A 16 -3.36 -10.03 -9.00
N PRO A 17 -3.34 -9.83 -7.66
CA PRO A 17 -4.45 -9.18 -6.95
C PRO A 17 -4.67 -7.76 -7.46
N THR A 18 -5.91 -7.28 -7.38
CA THR A 18 -6.21 -5.90 -7.80
C THR A 18 -5.66 -4.89 -6.79
N ILE A 19 -5.43 -3.65 -7.23
CA ILE A 19 -5.00 -2.55 -6.35
C ILE A 19 -6.02 -2.34 -5.21
N ILE A 20 -7.30 -2.51 -5.53
CA ILE A 20 -8.41 -2.40 -4.58
C ILE A 20 -8.31 -3.48 -3.50
N GLU A 21 -8.02 -4.73 -3.86
CA GLU A 21 -7.80 -5.79 -2.86
C GLU A 21 -6.60 -5.51 -1.96
N VAL A 22 -5.50 -5.00 -2.52
CA VAL A 22 -4.33 -4.61 -1.72
C VAL A 22 -4.71 -3.49 -0.74
N ALA A 23 -5.44 -2.46 -1.19
CA ALA A 23 -5.92 -1.39 -0.32
C ALA A 23 -6.82 -1.91 0.81
N TYR A 24 -7.78 -2.79 0.50
CA TYR A 24 -8.67 -3.37 1.49
C TYR A 24 -7.91 -4.17 2.54
N ARG A 25 -6.97 -5.02 2.11
CA ARG A 25 -6.16 -5.83 3.04
C ARG A 25 -5.28 -4.97 3.95
N LEU A 26 -4.78 -3.85 3.46
CA LEU A 26 -4.04 -2.88 4.28
C LEU A 26 -4.98 -2.17 5.26
N LEU A 27 -6.18 -1.77 4.83
CA LEU A 27 -7.17 -1.15 5.72
C LEU A 27 -7.67 -2.09 6.84
N GLU A 28 -7.60 -3.41 6.65
CA GLU A 28 -7.93 -4.39 7.68
C GLU A 28 -6.88 -4.50 8.81
N LEU A 29 -5.68 -3.93 8.63
CA LEU A 29 -4.64 -3.95 9.67
C LEU A 29 -4.96 -2.96 10.78
N ASP A 30 -4.73 -3.40 12.03
CA ASP A 30 -4.98 -2.60 13.21
C ASP A 30 -4.07 -1.36 13.25
N GLY A 31 -4.65 -0.19 13.53
CA GLY A 31 -3.92 1.07 13.55
C GLY A 31 -3.81 1.80 12.20
N ILE A 32 -4.29 1.23 11.08
CA ILE A 32 -4.37 1.94 9.81
C ILE A 32 -5.64 2.80 9.76
N LYS A 33 -5.47 4.10 9.47
CA LYS A 33 -6.58 5.07 9.36
C LYS A 33 -6.97 5.33 7.91
N SER A 34 -5.97 5.45 7.04
CA SER A 34 -6.14 5.74 5.62
C SER A 34 -5.05 5.04 4.83
N VAL A 35 -5.42 4.54 3.64
CA VAL A 35 -4.49 4.01 2.64
C VAL A 35 -4.76 4.75 1.34
N ASP A 36 -3.71 5.34 0.79
CA ASP A 36 -3.73 5.99 -0.51
C ASP A 36 -2.82 5.20 -1.45
N ILE A 37 -3.29 4.93 -2.67
CA ILE A 37 -2.52 4.20 -3.68
C ILE A 37 -2.51 5.02 -4.96
N GLU A 38 -1.33 5.46 -5.35
CA GLU A 38 -1.09 6.19 -6.58
C GLU A 38 -0.38 5.29 -7.59
N ILE A 39 -0.88 5.23 -8.82
CA ILE A 39 -0.22 4.52 -9.92
C ILE A 39 0.72 5.51 -10.59
N LYS A 40 2.03 5.29 -10.49
CA LYS A 40 3.03 6.13 -11.14
C LYS A 40 3.22 5.77 -12.60
N GLU A 41 3.36 4.47 -12.88
CA GLU A 41 3.70 4.00 -14.22
C GLU A 41 3.11 2.63 -14.50
N ILE A 42 2.76 2.42 -15.77
CA ILE A 42 2.22 1.17 -16.29
C ILE A 42 3.11 0.72 -17.43
N ASP A 43 3.84 -0.36 -17.21
CA ASP A 43 4.61 -1.07 -18.22
C ASP A 43 3.82 -2.24 -18.79
N VAL A 44 4.44 -2.92 -19.77
CA VAL A 44 3.86 -4.08 -20.46
C VAL A 44 3.45 -5.19 -19.48
N GLU A 45 4.21 -5.41 -18.40
CA GLU A 45 3.95 -6.48 -17.42
C GLU A 45 4.02 -6.02 -15.96
N THR A 46 4.42 -4.77 -15.71
CA THR A 46 4.65 -4.23 -14.37
C THR A 46 3.87 -2.93 -14.15
N LEU A 47 3.48 -2.71 -12.91
CA LEU A 47 2.82 -1.51 -12.43
C LEU A 47 3.69 -0.97 -11.30
N SER A 48 4.16 0.26 -11.47
CA SER A 48 4.84 1.00 -10.42
C SER A 48 3.80 1.82 -9.68
N LEU A 49 3.64 1.54 -8.39
CA LEU A 49 2.63 2.15 -7.56
C LEU A 49 3.21 2.58 -6.21
N THR A 50 2.77 3.74 -5.74
CA THR A 50 3.17 4.30 -4.45
C THR A 50 2.01 4.18 -3.50
N ILE A 51 2.23 3.44 -2.41
CA ILE A 51 1.25 3.20 -1.37
C ILE A 51 1.62 4.07 -0.18
N THR A 52 0.75 5.01 0.19
CA THR A 52 0.88 5.82 1.39
C THR A 52 -0.10 5.32 2.44
N ILE A 53 0.42 4.93 3.59
CA ILE A 53 -0.36 4.45 4.72
C ILE A 53 -0.25 5.47 5.84
N GLU A 54 -1.38 5.94 6.33
CA GLU A 54 -1.47 6.84 7.48
C GLU A 54 -2.27 6.19 8.59
N GLY A 55 -1.79 6.32 9.83
CA GLY A 55 -2.31 5.55 10.93
C GLY A 55 -1.71 5.93 12.28
N SER A 56 -1.97 5.09 13.27
CA SER A 56 -1.43 5.20 14.61
C SER A 56 -1.00 3.82 15.05
N ASN A 57 0.29 3.69 15.40
CA ASN A 57 0.87 2.41 15.82
C ASN A 57 0.87 1.34 14.73
N ILE A 58 1.21 1.75 13.50
CA ILE A 58 1.33 0.84 12.36
C ILE A 58 2.47 -0.15 12.63
N ASP A 59 2.15 -1.43 12.55
CA ASP A 59 3.13 -2.51 12.65
C ASP A 59 3.70 -2.79 11.25
N PHE A 60 5.01 -2.53 11.06
CA PHE A 60 5.68 -2.71 9.76
C PHE A 60 6.17 -4.15 9.53
N GLU A 61 6.28 -4.96 10.59
CA GLU A 61 6.79 -6.33 10.50
C GLU A 61 5.70 -7.37 10.22
N LYS A 62 4.42 -6.99 10.30
CA LYS A 62 3.25 -7.84 10.06
C LYS A 62 2.71 -7.74 8.64
#